data_AF-A0ABD6EGR3-F1
#
_entry.id   AF-A0ABD6EGR3-F1
#
_cell.length_a   1.000
_cell.length_b   1.000
_cell.length_c   1.000
_cell.angle_alpha   90.00
_cell.angle_beta   90.00
_cell.angle_gamma   90.00
#
_symmetry.space_group_name_H-M   'P 1'
#
loop_
_entity.id
_entity.type
_entity.pdbx_description
1 polymer ?
#
loop_
_entity_poly.entity_id
_entity_poly.type
_entity_poly.pdbx_seq_one_letter_code
_entity_poly.pdbx_strand_id
1 'polypeptide(L)'
;MTTIISDHNVRVIGIANGHGGRHLGCEEAAELIRDSEFLKDIPIHLDWVEIIEENATDQGLVALKDVVETCKEVAKQISAEIINSNELLVIGGDHSCAIGTWSGVASAYRSEGDIGLIWVDAHLVSFANDQNIT
;
A
#
# COMPACT_ATOMS: atom_id res chain seq x y z
N MET A 1 -25.59 -25.71 15.62
CA MET A 1 -24.25 -25.10 15.74
C MET A 1 -24.23 -23.94 14.77
N THR A 2 -24.43 -22.72 15.29
CA THR A 2 -24.38 -21.49 14.48
C THR A 2 -22.93 -21.05 14.47
N THR A 3 -22.28 -21.10 13.30
CA THR A 3 -20.95 -20.53 13.12
C THR A 3 -21.07 -19.04 13.41
N ILE A 4 -20.39 -18.56 14.45
CA ILE A 4 -20.15 -17.13 14.63
C ILE A 4 -19.17 -16.76 13.51
N ILE A 5 -19.70 -16.30 12.38
CA ILE A 5 -18.89 -15.52 11.45
C ILE A 5 -18.85 -14.15 12.14
N SER A 6 -17.74 -13.85 12.81
CA SER A 6 -17.45 -12.48 13.19
C SER A 6 -17.46 -11.66 11.90
N ASP A 7 -18.27 -10.61 11.83
CA ASP A 7 -18.12 -9.56 10.82
C ASP A 7 -16.75 -8.92 11.07
N HIS A 8 -15.72 -9.50 10.45
CA HIS A 8 -14.37 -8.97 10.49
C HIS A 8 -14.35 -7.71 9.64
N ASN A 9 -14.14 -6.57 10.30
CA ASN A 9 -13.99 -5.28 9.63
C ASN A 9 -12.51 -5.00 9.41
N VAL A 10 -12.14 -4.78 8.15
CA VAL A 10 -10.78 -4.46 7.73
C VAL A 10 -10.80 -3.08 7.08
N ARG A 11 -9.96 -2.18 7.59
CA ARG A 11 -9.78 -0.84 7.04
C ARG A 11 -8.96 -0.94 5.76
N VAL A 12 -9.46 -0.35 4.68
CA VAL A 12 -8.81 -0.42 3.37
C VAL A 12 -8.28 0.95 2.98
N ILE A 13 -6.99 1.01 2.65
CA ILE A 13 -6.37 2.18 2.03
C ILE A 13 -6.01 1.81 0.59
N GLY A 14 -6.57 2.55 -0.36
CA GLY A 14 -6.19 2.48 -1.76
C GLY A 14 -5.00 3.39 -2.06
N ILE A 15 -4.15 2.98 -3.00
CA ILE A 15 -3.05 3.80 -3.51
C ILE A 15 -3.12 3.74 -5.04
N ALA A 16 -3.55 4.83 -5.65
CA ALA A 16 -3.61 4.99 -7.10
C ALA A 16 -2.24 5.45 -7.61
N ASN A 17 -1.27 4.54 -7.61
CA ASN A 17 0.10 4.76 -8.07
C ASN A 17 0.48 3.85 -9.25
N GLY A 18 1.29 4.35 -10.17
CA GLY A 18 1.71 3.60 -11.36
C GLY A 18 2.95 4.16 -12.05
N HIS A 19 3.44 5.32 -11.61
CA HIS A 19 4.52 6.04 -12.25
C HIS A 19 5.91 5.56 -11.82
N GLY A 20 6.01 4.73 -10.77
CA GLY A 20 7.24 4.01 -10.43
C GLY A 20 7.49 2.79 -11.34
N GLY A 21 6.42 2.28 -11.97
CA GLY A 21 6.45 1.17 -12.91
C GLY A 21 6.87 1.52 -14.33
N ARG A 22 6.94 0.48 -15.18
CA ARG A 22 7.24 0.62 -16.63
C ARG A 22 6.01 0.95 -17.47
N HIS A 23 4.83 0.59 -16.99
CA HIS A 23 3.57 0.71 -17.72
C HIS A 23 2.53 1.33 -16.81
N LEU A 24 1.76 2.27 -17.35
CA LEU A 24 0.56 2.83 -16.69
C LEU A 24 -0.62 1.85 -16.79
N GLY A 25 -1.68 2.15 -16.07
CA GLY A 25 -2.92 1.41 -15.95
C GLY A 25 -3.07 0.69 -14.60
N CYS A 26 -1.99 0.51 -13.83
CA CYS A 26 -2.10 -0.08 -12.49
C CYS A 26 -2.57 0.93 -11.44
N GLU A 27 -2.45 2.24 -11.70
CA GLU A 27 -2.99 3.31 -10.85
C GLU A 27 -4.53 3.24 -10.70
N GLU A 28 -5.23 2.62 -11.66
CA GLU A 28 -6.69 2.41 -11.59
C GLU A 28 -7.09 1.23 -10.69
N ALA A 29 -6.14 0.40 -10.25
CA ALA A 29 -6.43 -0.87 -9.60
C ALA A 29 -7.22 -0.72 -8.30
N ALA A 30 -6.88 0.27 -7.47
CA ALA A 30 -7.55 0.51 -6.20
C ALA A 30 -9.05 0.82 -6.39
N GLU A 31 -9.38 1.66 -7.37
CA GLU A 31 -10.77 2.01 -7.69
C GLU A 31 -11.53 0.82 -8.28
N LEU A 32 -10.92 0.12 -9.23
CA LEU A 32 -11.52 -1.07 -9.86
C LEU A 32 -11.80 -2.17 -8.83
N ILE A 33 -10.92 -2.35 -7.85
CA ILE A 33 -11.11 -3.34 -6.79
C ILE A 33 -12.18 -2.88 -5.80
N ARG A 34 -12.20 -1.60 -5.40
CA ARG A 34 -13.26 -1.03 -4.53
C ARG A 34 -14.64 -1.26 -5.12
N ASP A 35 -14.78 -1.02 -6.42
CA ASP A 35 -16.06 -1.05 -7.13
C ASP A 35 -16.39 -2.45 -7.70
N SER A 36 -15.55 -3.44 -7.43
CA SER A 36 -15.69 -4.82 -7.90
C SER A 36 -16.88 -5.54 -7.26
N GLU A 37 -17.71 -6.17 -8.10
CA GLU A 37 -18.76 -7.09 -7.63
C GLU A 37 -18.20 -8.31 -6.90
N PHE A 38 -16.96 -8.73 -7.22
CA PHE A 38 -16.35 -9.95 -6.65
C PHE A 38 -16.14 -9.84 -5.14
N LEU A 39 -15.85 -8.63 -4.64
CA LEU A 39 -15.58 -8.42 -3.22
C LEU A 39 -16.84 -8.16 -2.39
N LYS A 40 -18.03 -8.12 -3.01
CA LYS A 40 -19.28 -7.90 -2.26
C LYS A 40 -19.75 -9.13 -1.49
N ASP A 41 -19.37 -10.32 -1.96
CA ASP A 41 -19.86 -11.60 -1.43
C ASP A 41 -18.85 -12.30 -0.50
N ILE A 42 -17.74 -11.64 -0.14
CA ILE A 42 -16.77 -12.20 0.81
C ILE A 42 -17.22 -11.99 2.25
N PRO A 43 -16.92 -12.91 3.19
CA PRO A 43 -17.30 -12.78 4.60
C PRO A 43 -16.36 -11.84 5.38
N ILE A 44 -15.99 -10.71 4.78
CA ILE A 44 -15.12 -9.66 5.37
C ILE A 44 -15.72 -8.31 4.98
N HIS A 45 -15.94 -7.43 5.96
CA HIS A 45 -16.37 -6.06 5.70
C HIS A 45 -15.15 -5.19 5.38
N LEU A 46 -15.11 -4.64 4.17
CA LEU A 46 -14.04 -3.75 3.71
C LEU A 46 -14.48 -2.29 3.91
N ASP A 47 -13.93 -1.63 4.93
CA ASP A 47 -14.18 -0.21 5.23
C ASP A 47 -13.12 0.66 4.55
N TRP A 48 -13.45 1.18 3.36
CA TRP A 48 -12.55 2.03 2.58
C TRP A 48 -12.38 3.40 3.23
N VAL A 49 -11.14 3.71 3.61
CA VAL A 49 -10.78 4.97 4.29
C VAL A 49 -10.61 6.09 3.27
N GLU A 50 -9.73 5.86 2.31
CA GLU A 50 -9.39 6.78 1.23
C GLU A 50 -8.66 6.05 0.09
N ILE A 51 -8.50 6.74 -1.03
CA ILE A 51 -7.58 6.36 -2.10
C ILE A 51 -6.59 7.50 -2.26
N ILE A 52 -5.30 7.22 -2.02
CA ILE A 52 -4.22 8.19 -2.13
C ILE A 52 -3.74 8.20 -3.59
N GLU A 53 -3.84 9.35 -4.25
CA GLU A 53 -3.45 9.53 -5.65
C GLU A 53 -1.99 9.98 -5.81
N GLU A 54 -1.27 9.31 -6.72
CA GLU A 54 0.06 9.74 -7.15
C GLU A 54 -0.04 10.87 -8.16
N ASN A 55 0.44 12.07 -7.79
CA ASN A 55 0.39 13.26 -8.63
C ASN A 55 1.64 13.39 -9.51
N ALA A 56 1.93 12.39 -10.34
CA ALA A 56 3.08 12.37 -11.23
C ALA A 56 2.68 12.67 -12.69
N THR A 57 3.51 13.43 -13.40
CA THR A 57 3.26 13.78 -14.83
C THR A 57 4.08 12.94 -15.82
N ASP A 58 5.00 12.12 -15.34
CA ASP A 58 5.93 11.30 -16.14
C ASP A 58 6.18 9.96 -15.40
N GLN A 59 7.09 9.10 -15.86
CA GLN A 59 7.36 7.78 -15.28
C GLN A 59 8.84 7.57 -14.90
N GLY A 60 9.09 6.53 -14.11
CA GLY A 60 10.43 6.10 -13.72
C GLY A 60 11.17 7.15 -12.91
N LEU A 61 12.45 7.40 -13.23
CA LEU A 61 13.29 8.32 -12.46
C LEU A 61 12.81 9.78 -12.50
N VAL A 62 12.05 10.18 -13.52
CA VAL A 62 11.49 11.54 -13.61
C VAL A 62 10.40 11.72 -12.55
N ALA A 63 9.60 10.68 -12.31
CA ALA A 63 8.53 10.65 -11.31
C ALA A 63 9.04 10.46 -9.88
N LEU A 64 10.35 10.26 -9.65
CA LEU A 64 10.90 9.88 -8.35
C LEU A 64 10.47 10.82 -7.22
N LYS A 65 10.41 12.13 -7.48
CA LYS A 65 9.99 13.11 -6.47
C LYS A 65 8.54 12.87 -6.04
N ASP A 66 7.66 12.61 -7.00
CA ASP A 66 6.23 12.43 -6.77
C ASP A 66 5.94 11.05 -6.14
N VAL A 67 6.67 10.01 -6.56
CA VAL A 67 6.68 8.68 -5.91
C VAL A 67 7.08 8.81 -4.44
N VAL A 68 8.16 9.53 -4.16
CA VAL A 68 8.65 9.74 -2.78
C VAL A 68 7.61 10.48 -1.93
N GLU A 69 6.96 11.51 -2.47
CA GLU A 69 5.95 12.25 -1.72
C GLU A 69 4.72 11.39 -1.44
N THR A 70 4.27 10.63 -2.45
CA THR A 70 3.19 9.64 -2.28
C THR A 70 3.54 8.61 -1.21
N CYS A 71 4.78 8.09 -1.21
CA CYS A 71 5.24 7.16 -0.18
C CYS A 71 5.21 7.76 1.24
N LYS A 72 5.50 9.05 1.41
CA LYS A 72 5.41 9.70 2.73
C LYS A 72 3.97 9.81 3.20
N GLU A 73 3.04 10.18 2.32
CA GLU A 73 1.64 10.27 2.69
C GLU A 73 1.07 8.88 3.02
N VAL A 74 1.37 7.87 2.21
CA VAL A 74 1.03 6.47 2.50
C VAL A 74 1.59 6.04 3.86
N ALA A 75 2.87 6.31 4.14
CA ALA A 75 3.48 5.95 5.43
C ALA A 75 2.77 6.61 6.62
N LYS A 76 2.41 7.89 6.48
CA LYS A 76 1.68 8.64 7.51
C LYS A 76 0.31 8.02 7.76
N GLN A 77 -0.44 7.72 6.71
CA GLN A 77 -1.78 7.17 6.84
C GLN A 77 -1.79 5.75 7.41
N ILE A 78 -0.89 4.89 6.93
CA ILE A 78 -0.72 3.52 7.46
C ILE A 78 -0.37 3.55 8.95
N SER A 79 0.59 4.40 9.33
CA SER A 79 0.99 4.54 10.74
C SER A 79 -0.19 4.97 11.61
N ALA A 80 -0.99 5.94 11.15
CA ALA A 80 -2.17 6.42 11.89
C ALA A 80 -3.21 5.32 12.12
N GLU A 81 -3.52 4.53 11.09
CA GLU A 81 -4.49 3.43 11.22
C GLU A 81 -3.99 2.30 12.15
N ILE A 82 -2.70 1.94 12.09
CA ILE A 82 -2.12 0.93 13.00
C ILE A 82 -2.14 1.43 14.45
N ILE A 83 -1.78 2.70 14.70
CA ILE A 83 -1.80 3.29 16.05
C ILE A 83 -3.21 3.27 16.63
N ASN A 84 -4.24 3.39 15.79
CA ASN A 84 -5.65 3.27 16.19
C ASN A 84 -6.11 1.81 16.39
N SER A 85 -5.19 0.84 16.35
CA SER A 85 -5.46 -0.60 16.50
C SER A 85 -6.38 -1.18 15.43
N ASN A 86 -6.36 -0.60 14.23
CA ASN A 86 -7.13 -1.11 13.10
C ASN A 86 -6.37 -2.21 12.35
N GLU A 87 -7.09 -3.25 11.91
CA GLU A 87 -6.60 -4.20 10.92
C GLU A 87 -6.63 -3.55 9.53
N LEU A 88 -5.54 -3.67 8.78
CA LEU A 88 -5.36 -2.96 7.51
C LEU A 88 -5.20 -3.90 6.31
N LEU A 89 -5.85 -3.51 5.22
CA LEU A 89 -5.59 -3.97 3.87
C LEU A 89 -5.15 -2.77 3.03
N VAL A 90 -4.04 -2.93 2.30
CA VAL A 90 -3.54 -1.91 1.39
C VAL A 90 -3.66 -2.44 -0.02
N ILE A 91 -4.31 -1.66 -0.89
CA ILE A 91 -4.45 -1.99 -2.31
C ILE A 91 -3.76 -0.90 -3.11
N GLY A 92 -2.58 -1.22 -3.65
CA GLY A 92 -1.83 -0.30 -4.51
C GLY A 92 -1.92 -0.65 -5.99
N GLY A 93 -1.25 0.15 -6.81
CA GLY A 93 -0.96 -0.17 -8.20
C GLY A 93 0.42 -0.80 -8.34
N ASP A 94 1.45 -0.03 -8.70
CA ASP A 94 2.82 -0.55 -8.78
C ASP A 94 3.50 -0.77 -7.40
N HIS A 95 4.58 -1.56 -7.38
CA HIS A 95 5.26 -1.97 -6.14
C HIS A 95 5.97 -0.85 -5.37
N SER A 96 6.09 0.37 -5.91
CA SER A 96 6.69 1.50 -5.19
C SER A 96 5.88 1.88 -3.94
N CYS A 97 4.56 1.64 -3.94
CA CYS A 97 3.69 1.88 -2.78
C CYS A 97 4.09 1.08 -1.53
N ALA A 98 4.80 -0.04 -1.72
CA ALA A 98 5.31 -0.85 -0.62
C ALA A 98 6.34 -0.10 0.23
N ILE A 99 7.08 0.85 -0.35
CA ILE A 99 8.03 1.71 0.40
C ILE A 99 7.28 2.50 1.47
N GLY A 100 6.21 3.19 1.09
CA GLY A 100 5.36 3.92 2.02
C GLY A 100 4.68 2.99 3.03
N THR A 101 4.12 1.88 2.55
CA THR A 101 3.41 0.90 3.38
C THR A 101 4.28 0.38 4.51
N TRP A 102 5.46 -0.17 4.19
CA TRP A 102 6.36 -0.72 5.19
C TRP A 102 7.02 0.34 6.06
N SER A 103 7.24 1.55 5.55
CA SER A 103 7.69 2.68 6.36
C SER A 103 6.66 3.06 7.44
N GLY A 104 5.37 3.06 7.09
CA GLY A 104 4.28 3.29 8.03
C GLY A 104 4.17 2.20 9.10
N VAL A 105 4.20 0.93 8.68
CA VAL A 105 4.22 -0.23 9.59
C VAL A 105 5.40 -0.17 10.56
N ALA A 106 6.61 0.02 10.04
CA ALA A 106 7.81 0.09 10.85
C ALA A 106 7.79 1.29 11.81
N SER A 107 7.20 2.42 11.39
CA SER A 107 7.03 3.58 12.26
C SER A 107 6.08 3.29 13.42
N ALA A 108 4.95 2.64 13.15
CA ALA A 108 3.94 2.33 14.17
C ALA A 108 4.45 1.35 15.24
N TYR A 109 5.18 0.31 14.82
CA TYR A 109 5.69 -0.73 15.73
C TYR A 109 7.08 -0.43 16.31
N ARG A 110 7.65 0.76 16.05
CA ARG A 110 9.04 1.10 16.44
C ARG A 110 9.32 0.91 17.93
N SER A 111 8.34 1.14 18.80
CA SER A 111 8.46 0.95 20.25
C SER A 111 8.23 -0.48 20.73
N GLU A 112 7.66 -1.34 19.87
CA GLU A 112 7.26 -2.71 20.20
C GLU A 112 8.32 -3.74 19.78
N GLY A 113 9.22 -3.38 18.86
CA GLY A 113 10.37 -4.18 18.48
C GLY A 113 10.50 -4.34 16.97
N ASP A 114 11.15 -5.43 16.56
CA ASP A 114 11.36 -5.73 15.14
C ASP A 114 10.08 -6.24 14.47
N ILE A 115 9.89 -5.88 13.20
CA ILE A 115 8.80 -6.38 12.36
C ILE A 115 9.29 -7.50 11.44
N GLY A 116 8.43 -8.49 11.19
CA GLY A 116 8.67 -9.52 10.19
C GLY A 116 8.07 -9.13 8.83
N LEU A 117 8.76 -9.50 7.74
CA LEU A 117 8.30 -9.28 6.37
C LEU A 117 8.20 -10.63 5.63
N ILE A 118 7.01 -10.94 5.13
CA ILE A 118 6.81 -12.01 4.15
C ILE A 118 6.58 -11.34 2.79
N TRP A 119 7.55 -11.46 1.88
CA TRP A 119 7.48 -10.87 0.54
C TRP A 119 7.23 -11.97 -0.50
N VAL A 120 6.08 -11.93 -1.17
CA VAL A 120 5.73 -12.86 -2.24
C VAL A 120 5.70 -12.10 -3.55
N ASP A 121 6.72 -12.31 -4.38
CA ASP A 121 6.91 -11.61 -5.64
C ASP A 121 7.75 -12.48 -6.59
N ALA A 122 7.48 -12.41 -7.88
CA ALA A 122 8.32 -13.06 -8.89
C ALA A 122 9.67 -12.35 -9.05
N HIS A 123 9.73 -11.07 -8.70
CA HIS A 123 10.93 -10.24 -8.76
C HIS A 123 11.33 -9.83 -7.35
N LEU A 124 12.60 -10.00 -6.98
CA LEU A 124 13.11 -9.37 -5.77
C LEU A 124 13.27 -7.88 -6.04
N VAL A 125 12.39 -7.05 -5.46
CA VAL A 125 12.52 -5.58 -5.49
C VAL A 125 13.57 -5.15 -4.46
N SER A 126 14.82 -5.49 -4.72
CA SER A 126 15.98 -5.02 -3.95
C SER A 126 16.80 -4.11 -4.86
N PHE A 127 16.72 -2.80 -4.61
CA PHE A 127 17.56 -1.82 -5.28
C PHE A 127 18.31 -1.03 -4.22
N ALA A 128 19.61 -1.27 -4.09
CA ALA A 128 20.52 -0.32 -3.48
C ALA A 128 20.96 0.65 -4.58
N ASN A 129 20.63 1.93 -4.46
CA ASN A 129 21.33 2.96 -5.23
C ASN A 129 22.74 3.10 -4.64
N ASP A 130 23.66 2.22 -5.04
CA ASP A 130 25.07 2.45 -4.77
C ASP A 130 25.60 3.50 -5.74
N GLN A 131 25.50 4.76 -5.33
CA GLN A 131 26.22 5.87 -5.95
C GLN A 131 27.68 5.83 -5.44
N ASN A 132 28.41 4.75 -5.71
CA ASN A 132 29.87 4.67 -5.56
C ASN A 132 30.51 3.95 -6.76
N ILE A 133 30.16 4.38 -7.97
CA ILE A 133 31.03 4.16 -9.14
C ILE A 133 31.72 5.49 -9.45
N THR A 134 32.86 5.70 -8.79
CA THR A 134 33.98 6.50 -9.30
C THR A 134 35.22 5.63 -9.27
#